data_AF-A0A9X2CYH7-F1
#
_entry.id   AF-A0A9X2CYH7-F1
#
_cell.length_a   1.000
_cell.length_b   1.000
_cell.length_c   1.000
_cell.angle_alpha   90.00
_cell.angle_beta   90.00
_cell.angle_gamma   90.00
#
_symmetry.space_group_name_H-M   'P 1'
#
loop_
_entity.id
_entity.type
_entity.pdbx_description
1 polymer ?
#
loop_
_entity_poly.entity_id
_entity_poly.type
_entity_poly.pdbx_seq_one_letter_code
_entity_poly.pdbx_strand_id
1 'polypeptide(L)'
;MTIKANLTNMDHIANALTSAFNSKIIFSDPIVKEDVTVIPVAKIVYGLGGGVGTRANDSGEGGGGGFFAKPVGYIEIRNGTANFKAIRDPLTYAPVIMASGLAGYVLLRGLARLIKKT
;
A
#
# COMPACT_ATOMS: atom_id res chain seq x y z
N MET A 1 35.74 -13.42 8.48
CA MET A 1 35.58 -12.64 7.23
C MET A 1 34.13 -12.64 6.71
N THR A 2 33.37 -13.71 6.93
CA THR A 2 31.97 -13.91 6.49
C THR A 2 30.91 -12.98 7.14
N ILE A 3 31.13 -12.53 8.38
CA ILE A 3 30.17 -11.64 9.08
C ILE A 3 30.14 -10.24 8.46
N LYS A 4 31.29 -9.67 8.07
CA LYS A 4 31.33 -8.33 7.44
C LYS A 4 30.67 -8.29 6.06
N ALA A 5 30.78 -9.36 5.27
CA ALA A 5 30.18 -9.45 3.94
C ALA A 5 28.64 -9.45 3.98
N ASN A 6 28.05 -10.08 5.00
CA ASN A 6 26.59 -10.08 5.20
C ASN A 6 26.05 -8.74 5.72
N LEU A 7 26.82 -8.03 6.57
CA LEU A 7 26.43 -6.67 6.98
C LEU A 7 26.42 -5.72 5.78
N THR A 8 27.46 -5.73 4.93
CA THR A 8 27.50 -4.87 3.74
C THR A 8 26.34 -5.12 2.78
N ASN A 9 25.96 -6.38 2.54
CA ASN A 9 24.81 -6.69 1.68
C ASN A 9 23.49 -6.20 2.28
N MET A 10 23.31 -6.34 3.60
CA MET A 10 22.12 -5.87 4.30
C MET A 10 22.06 -4.34 4.35
N ASP A 11 23.20 -3.67 4.51
CA ASP A 11 23.33 -2.22 4.46
C ASP A 11 23.01 -1.69 3.06
N HIS A 12 23.42 -2.39 2.00
CA HIS A 12 23.09 -2.03 0.62
C HIS A 12 21.59 -2.20 0.33
N ILE A 13 20.95 -3.25 0.84
CA ILE A 13 19.50 -3.46 0.72
C ILE A 13 18.75 -2.39 1.52
N ALA A 14 19.16 -2.12 2.77
CA ALA A 14 18.55 -1.10 3.62
C ALA A 14 18.70 0.31 3.02
N ASN A 15 19.86 0.64 2.45
CA ASN A 15 20.10 1.93 1.80
C ASN A 15 19.37 2.06 0.47
N ALA A 16 19.28 1.00 -0.33
CA ALA A 16 18.49 0.98 -1.56
C ALA A 16 16.98 1.14 -1.26
N LEU A 17 16.49 0.46 -0.23
CA LEU A 17 15.12 0.60 0.27
C LEU A 17 14.87 2.03 0.77
N THR A 18 15.71 2.56 1.65
CA THR A 18 15.55 3.92 2.21
C THR A 18 15.60 4.99 1.12
N SER A 19 16.46 4.83 0.11
CA SER A 19 16.55 5.75 -1.04
C SER A 19 15.31 5.65 -1.96
N ALA A 20 14.74 4.45 -2.11
CA ALA A 20 13.52 4.22 -2.87
C ALA A 20 12.21 4.56 -2.11
N PHE A 21 12.29 4.87 -0.80
CA PHE A 21 11.13 5.21 0.05
C PHE A 21 11.06 6.67 0.45
N ASN A 22 11.80 7.56 -0.24
CA ASN A 22 11.65 8.98 0.00
C ASN A 22 10.22 9.40 -0.40
N SER A 23 9.46 10.02 0.51
CA SER A 23 8.11 10.56 0.23
C SER A 23 8.10 11.54 -0.94
N LYS A 24 9.29 12.05 -1.31
CA LYS A 24 9.57 12.80 -2.55
C LYS A 24 9.19 12.09 -3.84
N ILE A 25 9.01 10.77 -3.81
CA ILE A 25 8.65 9.96 -4.98
C ILE A 25 7.17 10.13 -5.36
N ILE A 26 6.32 10.59 -4.45
CA ILE A 26 4.87 10.71 -4.66
C ILE A 26 4.40 12.16 -4.55
N PHE A 27 5.07 12.96 -3.72
CA PHE A 27 4.72 14.37 -3.51
C PHE A 27 5.95 15.26 -3.47
N SER A 28 5.79 16.52 -3.90
CA SER A 28 6.82 17.55 -3.76
C SER A 28 7.03 17.94 -2.29
N ASP A 29 8.06 18.76 -2.05
CA ASP A 29 8.27 19.41 -0.75
C ASP A 29 6.99 20.18 -0.31
N PRO A 30 6.69 20.26 1.01
CA PRO A 30 5.51 20.98 1.50
C PRO A 30 5.42 22.39 0.93
N ILE A 31 4.23 22.75 0.43
CA ILE A 31 4.00 24.06 -0.14
C ILE A 31 3.43 24.96 0.94
N VAL A 32 4.17 26.01 1.29
CA VAL A 32 3.71 27.09 2.16
C VAL A 32 3.23 28.23 1.25
N LYS A 33 1.96 28.60 1.37
CA LYS A 33 1.43 29.79 0.70
C LYS A 33 0.63 30.60 1.71
N GLU A 34 1.07 31.84 1.91
CA GLU A 34 0.48 32.77 2.88
C GLU A 34 0.50 32.18 4.30
N ASP A 35 -0.69 31.90 4.86
CA ASP A 35 -0.90 31.43 6.24
C ASP A 35 -1.39 29.96 6.30
N VAL A 36 -1.25 29.25 5.17
CA VAL A 36 -1.62 27.84 5.03
C VAL A 36 -0.39 27.01 4.68
N THR A 37 -0.09 26.04 5.53
CA THR A 37 0.92 25.01 5.24
C THR A 37 0.22 23.74 4.81
N VAL A 38 0.54 23.24 3.61
CA VAL A 38 0.03 21.98 3.09
C VAL A 38 1.13 20.93 3.19
N ILE A 39 0.91 19.92 4.04
CA ILE A 39 1.81 18.78 4.21
C ILE A 39 1.18 17.56 3.52
N PRO A 40 1.69 17.13 2.36
CA PRO A 40 1.14 15.96 1.67
C PRO A 40 1.42 14.66 2.45
N VAL A 41 0.47 13.72 2.39
CA VAL A 41 0.56 12.41 3.06
C VAL A 41 0.35 11.29 2.04
N ALA A 42 1.29 10.36 1.98
CA ALA A 42 1.24 9.17 1.13
C ALA A 42 1.24 7.89 1.97
N LYS A 43 0.64 6.83 1.43
CA LYS A 43 0.80 5.46 1.93
C LYS A 43 1.72 4.69 1.00
N ILE A 44 2.76 4.09 1.59
CA ILE A 44 3.67 3.18 0.92
C ILE A 44 3.48 1.79 1.51
N VAL A 45 3.37 0.79 0.65
CA VAL A 45 3.32 -0.63 1.00
C VAL A 45 4.42 -1.31 0.22
N TYR A 46 5.23 -2.14 0.87
CA TYR A 46 6.31 -2.86 0.20
C TYR A 46 6.33 -4.30 0.67
N GLY A 47 6.90 -5.17 -0.15
CA GLY A 47 7.05 -6.59 0.13
C GLY A 47 8.31 -7.12 -0.52
N LEU A 48 9.00 -8.00 0.21
CA LEU A 48 10.17 -8.73 -0.25
C LEU A 48 9.89 -10.21 -0.10
N GLY A 49 10.37 -11.02 -1.03
CA GLY A 49 10.25 -12.47 -1.00
C GLY A 49 11.50 -13.11 -1.59
N GLY A 50 11.92 -14.22 -1.01
CA GLY A 50 13.08 -14.97 -1.50
C GLY A 50 12.89 -16.46 -1.30
N GLY A 51 13.59 -17.25 -2.10
CA GLY A 51 13.59 -18.70 -2.03
C GLY A 51 14.96 -19.25 -2.36
N VAL A 52 15.31 -20.34 -1.69
CA VAL A 52 16.51 -21.12 -1.94
C VAL A 52 16.11 -22.53 -2.34
N GLY A 53 16.81 -23.13 -3.29
CA GLY A 53 16.57 -24.48 -3.76
C GLY A 53 17.88 -25.22 -3.97
N THR A 54 17.96 -26.44 -3.47
CA THR A 54 19.14 -27.31 -3.62
C THR A 54 18.74 -28.62 -4.29
N ARG A 55 19.53 -29.04 -5.29
CA ARG A 55 19.55 -30.38 -5.89
C ARG A 55 20.96 -30.97 -5.75
N ALA A 56 21.07 -32.28 -5.94
CA ALA A 56 22.26 -33.08 -5.63
C ALA A 56 23.61 -32.52 -6.16
N ASN A 57 23.59 -31.71 -7.22
CA ASN A 57 24.77 -31.06 -7.77
C ASN A 57 24.54 -29.59 -8.16
N ASP A 58 23.47 -28.97 -7.68
CA ASP A 58 23.09 -27.62 -8.11
C ASP A 58 22.34 -26.87 -7.00
N SER A 59 22.65 -25.60 -6.81
CA SER A 59 21.94 -24.74 -5.85
C SER A 59 21.58 -23.41 -6.50
N GLY A 60 20.33 -23.02 -6.33
CA GLY A 60 19.80 -21.77 -6.84
C GLY A 60 19.17 -20.95 -5.72
N GLU A 61 19.35 -19.65 -5.80
CA GLU A 61 18.64 -18.67 -4.98
C GLU A 61 17.91 -17.69 -5.90
N GLY A 62 16.75 -17.23 -5.45
CA GLY A 62 15.96 -16.23 -6.15
C GLY A 62 15.32 -15.28 -5.15
N GLY A 63 15.38 -13.99 -5.45
CA GLY A 63 14.75 -12.95 -4.65
C GLY A 63 13.94 -12.01 -5.55
N GLY A 64 12.85 -11.49 -5.00
CA GLY A 64 12.00 -10.51 -5.65
C GLY A 64 11.44 -9.54 -4.62
N GLY A 65 11.12 -8.33 -5.06
CA GLY A 65 10.55 -7.31 -4.21
C GLY A 65 9.73 -6.32 -5.02
N GLY A 66 8.81 -5.64 -4.35
CA GLY A 66 8.00 -4.60 -4.96
C GLY A 66 7.50 -3.62 -3.92
N PHE A 67 7.09 -2.45 -4.39
CA PHE A 67 6.41 -1.47 -3.58
C PHE A 67 5.24 -0.86 -4.35
N PHE A 68 4.28 -0.35 -3.58
CA PHE A 68 3.13 0.38 -4.06
C PHE A 68 3.00 1.65 -3.24
N ALA A 69 2.76 2.75 -3.93
CA ALA A 69 2.79 4.09 -3.41
C ALA A 69 1.52 4.79 -3.86
N LYS A 70 0.73 5.32 -2.91
CA LYS A 70 -0.46 6.11 -3.26
C LYS A 70 -0.64 7.36 -2.40
N PRO A 71 -1.13 8.47 -2.98
CA PRO A 71 -1.58 9.62 -2.21
C PRO A 71 -2.78 9.23 -1.33
N VAL A 72 -2.78 9.64 -0.06
CA VAL A 72 -3.95 9.42 0.84
C VAL A 72 -4.62 10.72 1.26
N GLY A 73 -3.90 11.84 1.21
CA GLY A 73 -4.43 13.13 1.61
C GLY A 73 -3.33 14.14 1.85
N TYR A 74 -3.69 15.21 2.54
CA TYR A 74 -2.76 16.21 3.04
C TYR A 74 -3.25 16.76 4.38
N ILE A 75 -2.31 17.25 5.19
CA ILE A 75 -2.59 17.99 6.41
C ILE A 75 -2.54 19.47 6.04
N GLU A 76 -3.63 20.17 6.30
CA GLU A 76 -3.74 21.62 6.18
C GLU A 76 -3.51 22.21 7.57
N ILE A 77 -2.45 23.00 7.72
CA ILE A 77 -2.20 23.79 8.93
C ILE A 77 -2.57 25.25 8.63
N ARG A 78 -3.54 25.77 9.36
CA ARG A 78 -3.99 27.17 9.26
C ARG A 78 -4.35 27.70 10.64
N ASN A 79 -3.88 28.90 10.99
CA ASN A 79 -4.16 29.55 12.27
C ASN A 79 -3.83 28.67 13.50
N GLY A 80 -2.74 27.88 13.43
CA GLY A 80 -2.36 26.95 14.50
C GLY A 80 -3.21 25.67 14.62
N THR A 81 -4.18 25.46 13.73
CA THR A 81 -5.00 24.24 13.68
C THR A 81 -4.58 23.33 12.55
N ALA A 82 -4.45 22.03 12.82
CA ALA A 82 -4.10 21.01 11.83
C ALA A 82 -5.34 20.18 11.45
N ASN A 83 -5.67 20.14 10.16
CA ASN A 83 -6.83 19.43 9.64
C ASN A 83 -6.38 18.43 8.56
N PHE A 84 -6.73 17.16 8.71
CA PHE A 84 -6.44 16.15 7.68
C PHE A 84 -7.54 16.12 6.61
N LYS A 85 -7.15 16.31 5.35
CA LYS A 85 -8.02 16.23 4.17
C LYS A 85 -7.70 14.96 3.39
N ALA A 86 -8.60 13.99 3.45
CA ALA A 86 -8.45 12.72 2.75
C ALA A 86 -8.79 12.84 1.26
N ILE A 87 -7.94 12.28 0.40
CA ILE A 87 -8.26 12.08 -1.03
C ILE A 87 -9.00 10.75 -1.13
N ARG A 88 -10.32 10.82 -1.36
CA ARG A 88 -11.17 9.63 -1.51
C ARG A 88 -11.22 9.22 -2.98
N ASP A 89 -10.82 7.99 -3.27
CA ASP A 89 -11.02 7.38 -4.59
C ASP A 89 -12.34 6.57 -4.58
N PRO A 90 -13.35 6.96 -5.37
CA PRO A 90 -14.61 6.23 -5.48
C PRO A 90 -14.43 4.75 -5.86
N LEU A 91 -13.39 4.41 -6.64
CA LEU A 91 -13.12 3.05 -7.09
C LEU A 91 -12.74 2.12 -5.94
N THR A 92 -12.26 2.67 -4.82
CA THR A 92 -11.94 1.88 -3.61
C THR A 92 -13.19 1.20 -3.03
N TYR A 93 -14.37 1.79 -3.19
CA TYR A 93 -15.63 1.25 -2.64
C TYR A 93 -16.39 0.34 -3.61
N ALA A 94 -16.05 0.35 -4.91
CA ALA A 94 -16.72 -0.45 -5.93
C ALA A 94 -16.83 -1.96 -5.61
N PRO A 95 -15.77 -2.66 -5.15
CA PRO A 95 -15.89 -4.09 -4.84
C PRO A 95 -16.82 -4.37 -3.67
N VAL A 96 -16.89 -3.49 -2.67
CA VAL A 96 -17.81 -3.63 -1.53
C VAL A 96 -19.26 -3.48 -1.99
N ILE A 97 -19.53 -2.51 -2.88
CA ILE A 97 -20.86 -2.30 -3.47
C ILE A 97 -21.27 -3.49 -4.35
N MET A 98 -20.36 -4.03 -5.16
CA MET A 98 -20.65 -5.21 -5.98
C MET A 98 -20.89 -6.46 -5.12
N ALA A 99 -20.06 -6.69 -4.11
CA ALA A 99 -20.21 -7.83 -3.22
C ALA A 99 -21.53 -7.77 -2.41
N SER A 100 -21.91 -6.58 -1.94
CA SER A 100 -23.18 -6.41 -1.21
C SER A 100 -24.39 -6.59 -2.12
N GLY A 101 -24.33 -6.11 -3.37
CA GLY A 101 -25.37 -6.36 -4.38
C GLY A 101 -25.53 -7.86 -4.69
N LEU A 102 -24.43 -8.57 -4.88
CA LEU A 102 -24.46 -10.02 -5.14
C LEU A 102 -25.00 -10.80 -3.93
N ALA A 103 -24.54 -10.46 -2.71
CA ALA A 103 -25.04 -11.07 -1.49
C ALA A 103 -26.54 -10.85 -1.31
N GLY A 104 -27.01 -9.61 -1.52
CA GLY A 104 -28.44 -9.27 -1.48
C GLY A 104 -29.25 -10.06 -2.52
N TYR A 105 -28.75 -10.18 -3.75
CA TYR A 105 -29.40 -10.97 -4.81
C TYR A 105 -29.52 -12.45 -4.45
N VAL A 106 -28.46 -13.07 -3.91
CA VAL A 106 -28.48 -14.48 -3.49
C VAL A 106 -29.49 -14.71 -2.36
N LEU A 107 -29.53 -13.81 -1.37
CA LEU A 107 -30.49 -13.88 -0.27
C LEU A 107 -31.94 -13.75 -0.76
N LEU A 108 -32.22 -12.74 -1.60
CA LEU A 108 -33.55 -12.55 -2.21
C LEU A 108 -33.99 -13.76 -3.02
N ARG A 109 -33.10 -14.33 -3.84
CA ARG A 109 -33.41 -15.51 -4.65
C ARG A 109 -33.64 -16.76 -3.79
N GLY A 110 -32.90 -16.91 -2.69
CA GLY A 110 -33.11 -17.98 -1.72
C GLY A 110 -34.48 -17.88 -1.05
N LEU A 111 -34.87 -16.69 -0.62
CA LEU A 111 -36.18 -16.44 0.00
C LEU A 111 -37.34 -16.65 -1.00
N ALA A 112 -37.19 -16.16 -2.23
CA ALA A 112 -38.18 -16.36 -3.29
C ALA A 112 -38.40 -17.85 -3.62
N ARG A 113 -37.35 -18.68 -3.53
CA ARG A 113 -37.47 -20.13 -3.71
C ARG A 113 -38.24 -20.81 -2.57
N LEU A 114 -38.11 -20.32 -1.33
CA LEU A 114 -38.85 -20.85 -0.18
C LEU A 114 -40.35 -20.54 -0.28
N ILE A 115 -40.69 -19.30 -0.65
CA ILE A 115 -42.08 -18.87 -0.81
C ILE A 115 -42.76 -19.65 -1.94
N LYS A 116 -42.09 -19.85 -3.08
CA LYS A 116 -42.68 -20.56 -4.23
C LYS A 116 -42.80 -22.08 -4.03
N LYS A 117 -42.21 -22.65 -2.97
CA LYS A 117 -42.26 -24.09 -2.66
C LYS A 117 -43.37 -24.45 -1.66
N THR A 118 -43.98 -23.45 -1.02
CA THR A 118 -45.18 -23.61 -0.18
C THR A 118 -46.42 -23.40 -1.05
#